data_AF-E6UH25-F1
#
_entry.id   AF-E6UH25-F1
#
_cell.length_a   1.000
_cell.length_b   1.000
_cell.length_c   1.000
_cell.angle_alpha   90.00
_cell.angle_beta   90.00
_cell.angle_gamma   90.00
#
_symmetry.space_group_name_H-M   'P 1'
#
loop_
_entity.id
_entity.type
_entity.pdbx_description
1 polymer ?
#
loop_
_entity_poly.entity_id
_entity_poly.type
_entity_poly.pdbx_seq_one_letter_code
_entity_poly.pdbx_strand_id
1 'polypeptide(L)'
;MEITPNNKRKTSFRLSDEARAEIDREFAFVPERHIDAPIISEGYYDIPEDITESADEPIIEKPKKHWLRKLAIAVMLLGILVIAVDIGILFFTGQLWFNEPRKRDYPIRGPVITDKEGEVLWKRFSQQNIQICFIRATKGVSFEDKRFEENKEGSGKTALPTGMLHVFDPFKDGKEQAEHFIDVCGGMGGRLRPVVDCDFGLMYSILPSDEEKVSDRLRAFVDRIDEEYGCTPIIKCDKDVYDDIAGKERFADCPIWYVSEFRKLPDNVRADLWGYSSRVKFSYYESKGFLEMVVLNGGEDDYYKLTIHSDTE
;
A
#
# COMPACT_ATOMS: atom_id res chain seq x y z
N MET A 1 -29.11 -2.01 23.59
CA MET A 1 -28.03 -2.88 23.10
C MET A 1 -26.75 -2.08 23.28
N GLU A 2 -26.12 -2.25 24.44
CA GLU A 2 -25.02 -1.41 24.92
C GLU A 2 -23.68 -1.91 24.35
N ILE A 3 -22.84 -0.95 23.97
CA ILE A 3 -21.53 -1.15 23.35
C ILE A 3 -20.48 -1.25 24.47
N THR A 4 -19.90 -2.43 24.67
CA THR A 4 -18.73 -2.61 25.55
C THR A 4 -17.41 -2.31 24.83
N PRO A 5 -16.47 -1.55 25.44
CA PRO A 5 -15.18 -1.26 24.85
C PRO A 5 -14.15 -2.40 25.07
N ASN A 6 -13.43 -2.72 24.00
CA ASN A 6 -12.38 -3.75 23.92
C ASN A 6 -11.09 -3.28 24.61
N ASN A 7 -10.67 -3.98 25.68
CA ASN A 7 -9.54 -3.64 26.54
C ASN A 7 -8.27 -4.39 26.09
N LYS A 8 -7.25 -3.67 25.60
CA LYS A 8 -5.93 -4.23 25.24
C LYS A 8 -5.10 -4.51 26.50
N ARG A 9 -4.89 -5.78 26.84
CA ARG A 9 -3.97 -6.20 27.92
C ARG A 9 -2.50 -5.97 27.52
N LYS A 10 -1.75 -5.25 28.36
CA LYS A 10 -0.28 -5.24 28.37
C LYS A 10 0.22 -6.43 29.22
N THR A 11 1.01 -7.31 28.63
CA THR A 11 1.73 -8.37 29.37
C THR A 11 3.11 -7.86 29.79
N SER A 12 3.34 -7.72 31.10
CA SER A 12 4.69 -7.57 31.65
C SER A 12 5.25 -8.95 32.00
N PHE A 13 6.48 -9.22 31.60
CA PHE A 13 7.16 -10.48 31.89
C PHE A 13 7.80 -10.35 33.29
N ARG A 14 7.29 -11.10 34.28
CA ARG A 14 7.92 -11.29 35.59
C ARG A 14 8.50 -12.70 35.62
N LEU A 15 9.80 -12.82 35.91
CA LEU A 15 10.44 -14.10 36.23
C LEU A 15 9.80 -14.68 37.49
N SER A 16 9.61 -16.01 37.53
CA SER A 16 9.11 -16.72 38.71
C SER A 16 10.15 -16.72 39.83
N ASP A 17 9.69 -16.80 41.07
CA ASP A 17 10.58 -16.82 42.26
C ASP A 17 11.51 -18.04 42.27
N GLU A 18 11.15 -19.13 41.58
CA GLU A 18 12.01 -20.30 41.36
C GLU A 18 13.24 -19.97 40.49
N ALA A 19 13.10 -19.13 39.46
CA ALA A 19 14.22 -18.73 38.60
C ALA A 19 15.21 -17.78 39.32
N ARG A 20 14.76 -17.09 40.38
CA ARG A 20 15.64 -16.29 41.25
C ARG A 20 16.43 -17.16 42.23
N ALA A 21 15.82 -18.21 42.75
CA ALA A 21 16.47 -19.13 43.70
C ALA A 21 17.57 -19.99 43.05
N GLU A 22 17.50 -20.25 41.75
CA GLU A 22 18.54 -20.98 40.99
C GLU A 22 19.82 -20.14 40.84
N ILE A 23 19.69 -18.81 40.62
CA ILE A 23 20.83 -17.89 40.44
C ILE A 23 21.59 -17.66 41.75
N ASP A 24 20.88 -17.57 42.88
CA ASP A 24 21.51 -17.39 44.20
C ASP A 24 22.26 -18.66 44.69
N ARG A 25 21.96 -19.84 44.14
CA ARG A 25 22.69 -21.08 44.44
C ARG A 25 24.04 -21.20 43.72
N GLU A 26 24.21 -20.56 42.56
CA GLU A 26 25.44 -20.63 41.77
C GLU A 26 26.57 -19.73 42.31
N PHE A 27 26.27 -18.78 43.19
CA PHE A 27 27.25 -17.81 43.73
C PHE A 27 27.70 -18.07 45.17
N ALA A 28 27.27 -19.17 45.79
CA ALA A 28 27.56 -19.47 47.20
C ALA A 28 28.58 -20.60 47.38
N PHE A 29 29.76 -20.52 46.76
CA PHE A 29 30.91 -21.34 47.19
C PHE A 29 32.26 -20.77 46.71
N VAL A 30 32.88 -19.89 47.49
CA VAL A 30 34.32 -19.63 47.42
C VAL A 30 34.88 -19.87 48.82
N PRO A 31 35.61 -20.97 49.07
CA PRO A 31 36.20 -21.21 50.37
C PRO A 31 37.42 -20.31 50.58
N GLU A 32 37.43 -19.57 51.70
CA GLU A 32 38.60 -18.87 52.22
C GLU A 32 39.76 -19.87 52.40
N ARG A 33 40.84 -19.69 51.63
CA ARG A 33 42.10 -20.37 51.92
C ARG A 33 42.84 -19.56 52.98
N HIS A 34 42.90 -20.11 54.19
CA HIS A 34 43.97 -19.80 55.14
C HIS A 34 45.31 -20.14 54.50
N ILE A 35 46.17 -19.14 54.34
CA ILE A 35 47.59 -19.33 54.01
C ILE A 35 48.35 -19.09 55.31
N ASP A 36 48.87 -20.17 55.89
CA ASP A 36 49.84 -20.11 56.98
C ASP A 36 51.15 -19.54 56.42
N ALA A 37 51.52 -18.33 56.84
CA ALA A 37 52.83 -17.74 56.59
C ALA A 37 53.78 -18.11 57.74
N PRO A 38 54.99 -18.63 57.46
CA PRO A 38 55.94 -18.96 58.51
C PRO A 38 56.53 -17.69 59.13
N ILE A 39 56.61 -17.71 60.46
CA ILE A 39 57.33 -16.75 61.29
C ILE A 39 58.81 -16.83 60.93
N ILE A 40 59.36 -15.75 60.36
CA ILE A 40 60.80 -15.58 60.19
C ILE A 40 61.22 -14.44 61.11
N SER A 41 62.20 -14.76 61.96
CA SER A 41 62.73 -13.94 63.05
C SER A 41 63.39 -12.64 62.58
N GLU A 42 63.19 -11.63 63.41
CA GLU A 42 63.86 -10.34 63.49
C GLU A 42 65.31 -10.31 62.96
N GLY A 43 65.51 -9.52 61.91
CA GLY A 43 66.81 -9.02 61.47
C GLY A 43 66.74 -7.50 61.43
N TYR A 44 67.31 -6.88 62.46
CA TYR A 44 67.46 -5.45 62.65
C TYR A 44 68.35 -4.88 61.53
N TYR A 45 67.80 -4.01 60.67
CA TYR A 45 68.57 -3.20 59.73
C TYR A 45 68.21 -1.73 59.94
N ASP A 46 69.21 -0.96 60.36
CA ASP A 46 69.15 0.49 60.48
C ASP A 46 68.81 1.13 59.12
N ILE A 47 67.70 1.86 59.06
CA ILE A 47 67.36 2.74 57.94
C ILE A 47 67.72 4.16 58.38
N PRO A 48 68.58 4.91 57.65
CA PRO A 48 68.86 6.29 57.98
C PRO A 48 67.60 7.15 57.79
N GLU A 49 67.29 7.98 58.79
CA GLU A 49 66.43 9.15 58.65
C GLU A 49 67.07 10.10 57.63
N ASP A 50 66.36 10.34 56.53
CA ASP A 50 66.20 11.61 55.81
C ASP A 50 65.96 11.32 54.32
N ILE A 51 64.73 11.54 53.88
CA ILE A 51 64.34 12.24 52.63
C ILE A 51 62.82 12.46 52.76
N THR A 52 62.46 13.67 53.15
CA THR A 52 61.15 14.24 52.82
C THR A 52 61.16 14.64 51.35
N GLU A 53 60.45 13.94 50.46
CA GLU A 53 60.13 14.50 49.14
C GLU A 53 58.83 13.93 48.56
N SER A 54 57.85 14.83 48.41
CA SER A 54 56.70 14.83 47.49
C SER A 54 55.98 13.52 47.19
N ALA A 55 54.84 13.32 47.85
CA ALA A 55 53.74 12.55 47.30
C ALA A 55 53.09 13.33 46.14
N ASP A 56 53.55 13.11 44.91
CA ASP A 56 52.76 13.42 43.72
C ASP A 56 52.14 12.11 43.22
N GLU A 57 50.89 11.85 43.62
CA GLU A 57 50.08 10.83 42.95
C GLU A 57 49.89 11.23 41.47
N PRO A 58 50.17 10.34 40.51
CA PRO A 58 49.91 10.65 39.10
C PRO A 58 48.40 10.82 38.91
N ILE A 59 47.98 12.02 38.53
CA ILE A 59 46.61 12.28 38.06
C ILE A 59 46.40 11.45 36.80
N ILE A 60 45.75 10.29 36.94
CA ILE A 60 45.27 9.51 35.79
C ILE A 60 44.13 10.31 35.15
N GLU A 61 44.43 11.13 34.14
CA GLU A 61 43.39 11.73 33.30
C GLU A 61 42.59 10.61 32.63
N LYS A 62 41.38 10.35 33.14
CA LYS A 62 40.43 9.42 32.51
C LYS A 62 40.21 9.88 31.06
N PRO A 63 40.45 9.05 30.03
CA PRO A 63 40.36 9.48 28.64
C PRO A 63 38.98 10.07 28.37
N LYS A 64 38.94 11.24 27.73
CA LYS A 64 37.75 12.10 27.59
C LYS A 64 36.60 11.34 26.90
N LYS A 65 35.75 10.63 27.66
CA LYS A 65 34.55 9.89 27.20
C LYS A 65 33.59 10.73 26.33
N HIS A 66 33.73 12.05 26.35
CA HIS A 66 32.97 13.00 25.55
C HIS A 66 33.18 12.84 24.03
N TRP A 67 34.37 12.50 23.54
CA TRP A 67 34.60 12.33 22.09
C TRP A 67 33.95 11.04 21.56
N LEU A 68 34.00 9.95 22.34
CA LEU A 68 33.31 8.69 22.03
C LEU A 68 31.80 8.87 22.00
N ARG A 69 31.23 9.67 22.91
CA ARG A 69 29.80 10.05 22.88
C ARG A 69 29.44 10.85 21.64
N LYS A 70 30.27 11.84 21.26
CA LYS A 70 30.07 12.62 20.02
C LYS A 70 30.17 11.75 18.77
N LEU A 71 31.12 10.82 18.73
CA LEU A 71 31.26 9.86 17.64
C LEU A 71 30.05 8.92 17.56
N ALA A 72 29.59 8.38 18.70
CA ALA A 72 28.40 7.54 18.75
C ALA A 72 27.14 8.28 18.26
N ILE A 73 26.96 9.54 18.65
CA ILE A 73 25.87 10.40 18.15
C ILE A 73 26.01 10.64 16.65
N ALA A 74 27.21 10.95 16.15
CA ALA A 74 27.45 11.17 14.73
C ALA A 74 27.17 9.91 13.88
N VAL A 75 27.59 8.73 14.34
CA VAL A 75 27.29 7.44 13.70
C VAL A 75 25.79 7.15 13.72
N MET A 76 25.10 7.43 14.83
CA MET A 76 23.65 7.28 14.92
C MET A 76 22.92 8.20 13.95
N LEU A 77 23.31 9.48 13.86
CA LEU A 77 22.74 10.44 12.92
C LEU A 77 23.00 10.04 11.47
N LEU A 78 24.21 9.54 11.16
CA LEU A 78 24.54 9.00 9.85
C LEU A 78 23.68 7.78 9.51
N GLY A 79 23.47 6.87 10.47
CA GLY A 79 22.58 5.72 10.30
C GLY A 79 21.13 6.12 10.04
N ILE A 80 20.60 7.10 10.78
CA ILE A 80 19.26 7.66 10.55
C ILE A 80 19.17 8.30 9.16
N LEU A 81 20.21 9.03 8.74
CA LEU A 81 20.26 9.64 7.41
C LEU A 81 20.24 8.58 6.30
N VAL A 82 21.05 7.52 6.41
CA VAL A 82 21.06 6.41 5.44
C VAL A 82 19.68 5.76 5.37
N ILE A 83 19.06 5.44 6.51
CA ILE A 83 17.69 4.89 6.55
C ILE A 83 16.69 5.84 5.89
N ALA A 84 16.79 7.14 6.13
CA ALA A 84 15.89 8.13 5.53
C ALA A 84 16.07 8.22 4.01
N VAL A 85 17.32 8.14 3.52
CA VAL A 85 17.63 8.10 2.09
C VAL A 85 17.09 6.82 1.46
N ASP A 86 17.30 5.66 2.09
CA ASP A 86 16.79 4.37 1.60
C ASP A 86 15.27 4.36 1.54
N ILE A 87 14.59 4.86 2.58
CA ILE A 87 13.14 5.05 2.59
C ILE A 87 12.71 5.98 1.45
N GLY A 88 13.41 7.11 1.25
CA GLY A 88 13.18 8.03 0.14
C GLY A 88 13.32 7.37 -1.23
N ILE A 89 14.32 6.51 -1.41
CA ILE A 89 14.51 5.72 -2.64
C ILE A 89 13.36 4.73 -2.82
N LEU A 90 12.94 4.03 -1.76
CA LEU A 90 11.82 3.08 -1.82
C LEU A 90 10.49 3.78 -2.19
N PHE A 91 10.24 4.99 -1.68
CA PHE A 91 9.10 5.82 -2.09
C PHE A 91 9.22 6.30 -3.53
N PHE A 92 10.38 6.81 -3.93
CA PHE A 92 10.61 7.31 -5.29
C PHE A 92 10.46 6.20 -6.34
N THR A 93 10.97 5.01 -6.03
CA THR A 93 10.90 3.82 -6.89
C THR A 93 9.53 3.16 -6.91
N GLY A 94 8.59 3.58 -6.05
CA GLY A 94 7.24 3.03 -5.98
C GLY A 94 7.15 1.65 -5.33
N GLN A 95 8.22 1.21 -4.65
CA GLN A 95 8.24 -0.06 -3.92
C GLN A 95 7.54 0.04 -2.57
N LEU A 96 7.48 1.25 -2.01
CA LEU A 96 6.78 1.52 -0.77
C LEU A 96 5.80 2.66 -1.01
N TRP A 97 4.53 2.41 -0.75
CA TRP A 97 3.48 3.43 -0.77
C TRP A 97 2.80 3.47 0.59
N PHE A 98 2.70 4.66 1.18
CA PHE A 98 2.25 4.82 2.56
C PHE A 98 0.76 4.50 2.77
N ASN A 99 0.03 4.30 1.66
CA ASN A 99 -1.39 4.04 1.62
C ASN A 99 -1.73 2.65 1.05
N GLU A 100 -0.76 1.73 0.96
CA GLU A 100 -1.02 0.40 0.41
C GLU A 100 -1.95 -0.44 1.31
N PRO A 101 -3.09 -0.94 0.79
CA PRO A 101 -3.98 -1.83 1.52
C PRO A 101 -3.31 -3.17 1.79
N ARG A 102 -3.43 -3.63 3.04
CA ARG A 102 -2.90 -4.91 3.50
C ARG A 102 -3.46 -6.06 2.67
N LYS A 103 -2.58 -6.92 2.14
CA LYS A 103 -2.92 -8.09 1.31
C LYS A 103 -3.96 -9.03 1.91
N ARG A 104 -3.88 -9.25 3.22
CA ARG A 104 -4.84 -10.11 3.92
C ARG A 104 -6.23 -9.48 4.03
N ASP A 105 -6.28 -8.16 4.21
CA ASP A 105 -7.54 -7.46 4.46
C ASP A 105 -8.24 -7.10 3.11
N TYR A 106 -7.46 -7.02 2.03
CA TYR A 106 -7.91 -6.76 0.65
C TYR A 106 -7.32 -7.80 -0.31
N PRO A 107 -7.81 -9.05 -0.29
CA PRO A 107 -7.23 -10.14 -1.06
C PRO A 107 -7.48 -10.02 -2.57
N ILE A 108 -8.56 -9.36 -2.98
CA ILE A 108 -8.90 -9.15 -4.39
C ILE A 108 -8.35 -7.81 -4.83
N ARG A 109 -7.36 -7.86 -5.73
CA ARG A 109 -6.67 -6.67 -6.25
C ARG A 109 -6.22 -6.87 -7.68
N GLY A 110 -6.04 -5.77 -8.38
CA GLY A 110 -5.67 -5.81 -9.79
C GLY A 110 -5.08 -4.52 -10.32
N PRO A 111 -4.36 -4.60 -11.44
CA PRO A 111 -3.87 -3.44 -12.15
C PRO A 111 -4.88 -2.91 -13.18
N VAL A 112 -4.65 -1.67 -13.62
CA VAL A 112 -5.20 -1.13 -14.86
C VAL A 112 -4.12 -1.16 -15.93
N ILE A 113 -4.46 -1.69 -17.11
CA ILE A 113 -3.57 -1.78 -18.26
C ILE A 113 -4.06 -0.87 -19.38
N THR A 114 -3.11 -0.15 -19.98
CA THR A 114 -3.30 0.75 -21.11
C THR A 114 -2.19 0.55 -22.15
N ASP A 115 -2.26 1.25 -23.29
CA ASP A 115 -1.17 1.27 -24.28
C ASP A 115 0.20 1.70 -23.71
N LYS A 116 0.23 2.47 -22.61
CA LYS A 116 1.46 2.97 -21.98
C LYS A 116 2.34 1.88 -21.40
N GLU A 117 1.73 0.77 -20.99
CA GLU A 117 2.46 -0.36 -20.40
C GLU A 117 3.19 -1.19 -21.44
N GLY A 118 2.93 -0.97 -22.74
CA GLY A 118 3.54 -1.71 -23.83
C GLY A 118 2.96 -3.12 -23.97
N GLU A 119 3.78 -4.06 -24.43
CA GLU A 119 3.36 -5.44 -24.64
C GLU A 119 3.19 -6.19 -23.31
N VAL A 120 2.02 -6.81 -23.11
CA VAL A 120 1.69 -7.58 -21.91
C VAL A 120 1.79 -9.07 -22.20
N LEU A 121 2.73 -9.76 -21.55
CA LEU A 121 2.82 -11.23 -21.62
C LEU A 121 1.77 -11.88 -20.70
N TRP A 122 0.51 -11.91 -21.15
CA TRP A 122 -0.67 -12.31 -20.36
C TRP A 122 -0.53 -13.64 -19.60
N LYS A 123 0.12 -14.65 -20.19
CA LYS A 123 0.36 -15.94 -19.51
C LYS A 123 1.23 -15.81 -18.25
N ARG A 124 2.22 -14.92 -18.26
CA ARG A 124 3.07 -14.63 -17.08
C ARG A 124 2.43 -13.59 -16.17
N PHE A 125 1.72 -12.64 -16.76
CA PHE A 125 1.05 -11.56 -16.05
C PHE A 125 -0.08 -12.09 -15.16
N SER A 126 -0.91 -12.99 -15.67
CA SER A 126 -1.98 -13.65 -14.90
C SER A 126 -1.48 -14.55 -13.76
N GLN A 127 -0.19 -14.91 -13.75
CA GLN A 127 0.44 -15.67 -12.67
C GLN A 127 1.00 -14.78 -11.55
N GLN A 128 0.96 -13.45 -11.72
CA GLN A 128 1.27 -12.54 -10.62
C GLN A 128 0.20 -12.64 -9.53
N ASN A 129 0.49 -12.11 -8.35
CA ASN A 129 -0.46 -12.10 -7.22
C ASN A 129 -1.54 -11.02 -7.43
N ILE A 130 -2.39 -11.22 -8.44
CA ILE A 130 -3.52 -10.40 -8.85
C ILE A 130 -4.74 -11.28 -9.09
N GLN A 131 -5.94 -10.74 -8.85
CA GLN A 131 -7.21 -11.47 -8.88
C GLN A 131 -8.17 -10.87 -9.91
N ILE A 132 -7.95 -9.63 -10.31
CA ILE A 132 -8.73 -8.91 -11.33
C ILE A 132 -7.76 -8.06 -12.17
N CYS A 133 -8.21 -7.60 -13.33
CA CYS A 133 -7.50 -6.59 -14.13
C CYS A 133 -8.50 -5.77 -14.93
N PHE A 134 -8.25 -4.47 -15.09
CA PHE A 134 -9.02 -3.62 -16.00
C PHE A 134 -8.16 -3.22 -17.19
N ILE A 135 -8.76 -3.17 -18.37
CA ILE A 135 -8.07 -2.83 -19.62
C ILE A 135 -8.78 -1.62 -20.21
N ARG A 136 -8.05 -0.54 -20.46
CA ARG A 136 -8.63 0.62 -21.14
C ARG A 136 -8.97 0.27 -22.58
N ALA A 137 -10.22 0.53 -22.96
CA ALA A 137 -10.75 0.29 -24.29
C ALA A 137 -10.82 1.58 -25.08
N THR A 138 -11.59 2.55 -24.59
CA THR A 138 -11.90 3.76 -25.33
C THR A 138 -11.83 5.03 -24.49
N LYS A 139 -11.79 6.18 -25.16
CA LYS A 139 -11.95 7.50 -24.56
C LYS A 139 -12.87 8.36 -25.42
N GLY A 140 -13.87 8.98 -24.82
CA GLY A 140 -14.82 9.81 -25.56
C GLY A 140 -15.45 9.04 -26.73
N VAL A 141 -15.72 9.74 -27.83
CA VAL A 141 -16.52 9.18 -28.95
C VAL A 141 -15.69 8.55 -30.09
N SER A 142 -14.36 8.53 -30.00
CA SER A 142 -13.54 8.06 -31.13
C SER A 142 -12.14 7.54 -30.82
N PHE A 143 -11.63 7.72 -29.60
CA PHE A 143 -10.31 7.20 -29.26
C PHE A 143 -10.41 5.74 -28.83
N GLU A 144 -9.66 4.88 -29.50
CA GLU A 144 -9.42 3.49 -29.12
C GLU A 144 -7.99 3.33 -28.60
N ASP A 145 -7.82 2.58 -27.52
CA ASP A 145 -6.50 2.27 -26.99
C ASP A 145 -5.76 1.33 -27.97
N LYS A 146 -4.53 1.72 -28.35
CA LYS A 146 -3.76 1.06 -29.42
C LYS A 146 -3.46 -0.41 -29.15
N ARG A 147 -3.44 -0.83 -27.89
CA ARG A 147 -3.15 -2.20 -27.48
C ARG A 147 -4.40 -2.92 -26.98
N PHE A 148 -5.58 -2.31 -27.09
CA PHE A 148 -6.82 -2.87 -26.56
C PHE A 148 -7.10 -4.26 -27.09
N GLU A 149 -7.08 -4.46 -28.41
CA GLU A 149 -7.44 -5.75 -29.01
C GLU A 149 -6.46 -6.85 -28.62
N GLU A 150 -5.15 -6.56 -28.65
CA GLU A 150 -4.12 -7.49 -28.19
C GLU A 150 -4.29 -7.85 -26.70
N ASN A 151 -4.66 -6.87 -25.87
CA ASN A 151 -4.89 -7.06 -24.44
C ASN A 151 -6.18 -7.83 -24.15
N LYS A 152 -7.25 -7.57 -24.91
CA LYS A 152 -8.52 -8.28 -24.84
C LYS A 152 -8.36 -9.74 -25.25
N GLU A 153 -7.68 -10.01 -26.36
CA GLU A 153 -7.41 -11.37 -26.83
C GLU A 153 -6.47 -12.12 -25.87
N GLY A 154 -5.38 -11.46 -25.45
CA GLY A 154 -4.39 -12.04 -24.56
C GLY A 154 -4.97 -12.38 -23.18
N SER A 155 -5.77 -11.48 -22.60
CA SER A 155 -6.47 -11.72 -21.33
C SER A 155 -7.48 -12.85 -21.41
N GLY A 156 -8.23 -12.95 -22.52
CA GLY A 156 -9.22 -14.01 -22.76
C GLY A 156 -8.63 -15.43 -22.84
N LYS A 157 -7.32 -15.55 -23.02
CA LYS A 157 -6.58 -16.84 -22.99
C LYS A 157 -6.16 -17.24 -21.57
N THR A 158 -6.59 -16.53 -20.55
CA THR A 158 -6.25 -16.77 -19.14
C THR A 158 -7.50 -16.89 -18.28
N ALA A 159 -7.36 -17.45 -17.08
CA ALA A 159 -8.44 -17.47 -16.09
C ALA A 159 -8.55 -16.15 -15.30
N LEU A 160 -7.74 -15.13 -15.63
CA LEU A 160 -7.76 -13.84 -14.92
C LEU A 160 -9.03 -13.06 -15.35
N PRO A 161 -9.95 -12.77 -14.42
CA PRO A 161 -11.11 -11.94 -14.68
C PRO A 161 -10.68 -10.55 -15.12
N THR A 162 -11.22 -10.10 -16.26
CA THR A 162 -10.83 -8.83 -16.85
C THR A 162 -12.05 -7.99 -17.23
N GLY A 163 -12.00 -6.69 -16.90
CA GLY A 163 -13.03 -5.70 -17.25
C GLY A 163 -12.51 -4.67 -18.25
N MET A 164 -13.44 -4.00 -18.95
CA MET A 164 -13.12 -2.95 -19.92
C MET A 164 -13.42 -1.57 -19.36
N LEU A 165 -12.52 -0.62 -19.62
CA LEU A 165 -12.59 0.73 -19.06
C LEU A 165 -12.73 1.77 -20.18
N HIS A 166 -13.71 2.66 -20.03
CA HIS A 166 -13.94 3.84 -20.85
C HIS A 166 -13.48 5.09 -20.11
N VAL A 167 -12.69 5.96 -20.73
CA VAL A 167 -12.38 7.29 -20.17
C VAL A 167 -13.41 8.30 -20.65
N PHE A 168 -14.20 8.82 -19.71
CA PHE A 168 -15.33 9.69 -20.00
C PHE A 168 -14.88 11.10 -20.43
N ASP A 169 -15.48 11.63 -21.49
CA ASP A 169 -15.36 13.01 -21.91
C ASP A 169 -16.63 13.77 -21.47
N PRO A 170 -16.54 14.65 -20.45
CA PRO A 170 -17.69 15.35 -19.88
C PRO A 170 -18.30 16.38 -20.84
N PHE A 171 -17.62 16.70 -21.95
CA PHE A 171 -18.10 17.66 -22.95
C PHE A 171 -18.89 17.01 -24.07
N LYS A 172 -18.83 15.68 -24.21
CA LYS A 172 -19.45 14.90 -25.28
C LYS A 172 -20.78 14.30 -24.86
N ASP A 173 -21.54 13.83 -25.84
CA ASP A 173 -22.78 13.11 -25.57
C ASP A 173 -22.49 11.79 -24.86
N GLY A 174 -23.31 11.43 -23.87
CA GLY A 174 -23.10 10.22 -23.08
C GLY A 174 -23.44 8.95 -23.84
N LYS A 175 -24.51 8.99 -24.64
CA LYS A 175 -24.97 7.85 -25.41
C LYS A 175 -24.00 7.54 -26.55
N GLU A 176 -23.53 8.55 -27.27
CA GLU A 176 -22.51 8.37 -28.33
C GLU A 176 -21.22 7.73 -27.77
N GLN A 177 -20.81 8.12 -26.56
CA GLN A 177 -19.66 7.52 -25.88
C GLN A 177 -19.90 6.05 -25.51
N ALA A 178 -21.10 5.71 -25.03
CA ALA A 178 -21.47 4.34 -24.71
C ALA A 178 -21.53 3.47 -25.96
N GLU A 179 -22.14 3.96 -27.04
CA GLU A 179 -22.19 3.27 -28.34
C GLU A 179 -20.79 2.97 -28.87
N HIS A 180 -19.91 3.97 -28.88
CA HIS A 180 -18.51 3.77 -29.27
C HIS A 180 -17.79 2.73 -28.38
N PHE A 181 -17.99 2.78 -27.07
CA PHE A 181 -17.41 1.77 -26.17
C PHE A 181 -17.97 0.36 -26.42
N ILE A 182 -19.27 0.25 -26.70
CA ILE A 182 -19.94 -1.02 -27.01
C ILE A 182 -19.41 -1.61 -28.32
N ASP A 183 -19.30 -0.80 -29.37
CA ASP A 183 -18.81 -1.22 -30.68
C ASP A 183 -17.39 -1.77 -30.60
N VAL A 184 -16.53 -1.15 -29.79
CA VAL A 184 -15.13 -1.56 -29.60
C VAL A 184 -15.03 -2.80 -28.70
N CYS A 185 -15.79 -2.85 -27.60
CA CYS A 185 -15.71 -3.95 -26.64
C CYS A 185 -16.40 -5.24 -27.14
N GLY A 186 -17.50 -5.12 -27.88
CA GLY A 186 -18.36 -6.24 -28.22
C GLY A 186 -18.86 -6.99 -26.98
N GLY A 187 -19.15 -8.29 -27.12
CA GLY A 187 -19.69 -9.11 -26.04
C GLY A 187 -18.78 -9.18 -24.80
N MET A 188 -19.37 -8.97 -23.62
CA MET A 188 -18.67 -8.99 -22.32
C MET A 188 -19.10 -10.12 -21.38
N GLY A 189 -19.71 -11.19 -21.89
CA GLY A 189 -20.04 -12.37 -21.08
C GLY A 189 -18.82 -12.95 -20.37
N GLY A 190 -18.93 -13.23 -19.07
CA GLY A 190 -17.84 -13.76 -18.25
C GLY A 190 -16.73 -12.75 -17.91
N ARG A 191 -16.87 -11.48 -18.31
CA ARG A 191 -15.96 -10.39 -17.96
C ARG A 191 -16.42 -9.66 -16.70
N LEU A 192 -15.56 -8.81 -16.16
CA LEU A 192 -15.97 -7.87 -15.12
C LEU A 192 -16.88 -6.78 -15.71
N ARG A 193 -17.73 -6.19 -14.87
CA ARG A 193 -18.57 -5.05 -15.20
C ARG A 193 -17.75 -3.95 -15.88
N PRO A 194 -18.34 -3.21 -16.84
CA PRO A 194 -17.65 -2.13 -17.51
C PRO A 194 -17.32 -1.02 -16.52
N VAL A 195 -16.23 -0.29 -16.75
CA VAL A 195 -15.85 0.87 -15.94
C VAL A 195 -16.00 2.13 -16.77
N VAL A 196 -16.62 3.16 -16.22
CA VAL A 196 -16.54 4.53 -16.73
C VAL A 196 -15.64 5.34 -15.80
N ASP A 197 -14.52 5.78 -16.34
CA ASP A 197 -13.50 6.57 -15.65
C ASP A 197 -13.81 8.06 -15.79
N CYS A 198 -14.31 8.62 -14.70
CA CYS A 198 -14.60 10.04 -14.53
C CYS A 198 -13.52 10.74 -13.69
N ASP A 199 -12.33 10.15 -13.50
CA ASP A 199 -11.21 10.88 -12.88
C ASP A 199 -10.68 11.96 -13.84
N PHE A 200 -11.21 13.17 -13.69
CA PHE A 200 -10.84 14.32 -14.51
C PHE A 200 -9.52 14.98 -14.03
N GLY A 201 -9.04 14.64 -12.83
CA GLY A 201 -7.87 15.24 -12.21
C GLY A 201 -7.87 16.77 -12.30
N LEU A 202 -6.77 17.36 -12.80
CA LEU A 202 -6.65 18.82 -12.97
C LEU A 202 -7.66 19.43 -13.96
N MET A 203 -8.33 18.61 -14.77
CA MET A 203 -9.41 19.11 -15.63
C MET A 203 -10.72 19.36 -14.87
N TYR A 204 -10.83 18.94 -13.60
CA TYR A 204 -12.04 19.19 -12.81
C TYR A 204 -12.40 20.68 -12.76
N SER A 205 -11.41 21.55 -12.55
CA SER A 205 -11.63 23.01 -12.51
C SER A 205 -12.08 23.64 -13.83
N ILE A 206 -11.98 22.91 -14.94
CA ILE A 206 -12.43 23.35 -16.27
C ILE A 206 -13.63 22.54 -16.78
N LEU A 207 -14.20 21.66 -15.94
CA LEU A 207 -15.48 21.02 -16.24
C LEU A 207 -16.51 22.09 -16.63
N PRO A 208 -17.52 21.72 -17.43
CA PRO A 208 -18.68 22.57 -17.58
C PRO A 208 -19.13 22.98 -16.18
N SER A 209 -19.37 24.28 -15.98
CA SER A 209 -19.88 24.81 -14.69
C SER A 209 -21.27 24.28 -14.32
N ASP A 210 -21.79 23.35 -15.12
CA ASP A 210 -23.09 22.75 -15.08
C ASP A 210 -22.91 21.25 -14.80
N GLU A 211 -22.75 20.93 -13.52
CA GLU A 211 -22.66 19.57 -12.98
C GLU A 211 -23.88 18.72 -13.37
N GLU A 212 -25.06 19.35 -13.48
CA GLU A 212 -26.30 18.70 -13.91
C GLU A 212 -26.14 18.15 -15.33
N LYS A 213 -25.59 18.94 -16.25
CA LYS A 213 -25.35 18.51 -17.63
C LYS A 213 -24.32 17.40 -17.74
N VAL A 214 -23.27 17.43 -16.92
CA VAL A 214 -22.29 16.32 -16.85
C VAL A 214 -22.97 15.07 -16.30
N SER A 215 -23.80 15.21 -15.26
CA SER A 215 -24.59 14.13 -14.68
C SER A 215 -25.59 13.53 -15.67
N ASP A 216 -26.24 14.35 -16.49
CA ASP A 216 -27.15 13.90 -17.56
C ASP A 216 -26.43 13.03 -18.59
N ARG A 217 -25.26 13.48 -19.03
CA ARG A 217 -24.44 12.74 -19.99
C ARG A 217 -23.93 11.44 -19.38
N LEU A 218 -23.43 11.48 -18.14
CA LEU A 218 -22.97 10.28 -17.47
C LEU A 218 -24.13 9.29 -17.29
N ARG A 219 -25.31 9.74 -16.88
CA ARG A 219 -26.49 8.87 -16.77
C ARG A 219 -26.87 8.25 -18.10
N ALA A 220 -26.88 9.03 -19.19
CA ALA A 220 -27.14 8.50 -20.53
C ALA A 220 -26.12 7.42 -20.96
N PHE A 221 -24.84 7.59 -20.59
CA PHE A 221 -23.83 6.55 -20.79
C PHE A 221 -24.17 5.30 -19.97
N VAL A 222 -24.44 5.46 -18.68
CA VAL A 222 -24.73 4.35 -17.75
C VAL A 222 -25.96 3.56 -18.20
N ASP A 223 -27.04 4.23 -18.59
CA ASP A 223 -28.28 3.60 -19.05
C ASP A 223 -28.05 2.77 -20.32
N ARG A 224 -27.33 3.32 -21.31
CA ARG A 224 -27.04 2.60 -22.55
C ARG A 224 -26.17 1.36 -22.33
N ILE A 225 -25.25 1.41 -21.35
CA ILE A 225 -24.43 0.26 -20.96
C ILE A 225 -25.26 -0.81 -20.26
N ASP A 226 -26.18 -0.41 -19.37
CA ASP A 226 -27.10 -1.34 -18.70
C ASP A 226 -28.03 -2.03 -19.70
N GLU A 227 -28.55 -1.28 -20.69
CA GLU A 227 -29.34 -1.82 -21.80
C GLU A 227 -28.58 -2.88 -22.63
N GLU A 228 -27.27 -2.71 -22.83
CA GLU A 228 -26.46 -3.65 -23.63
C GLU A 228 -26.03 -4.90 -22.84
N TYR A 229 -25.53 -4.69 -21.63
CA TYR A 229 -24.82 -5.74 -20.88
C TYR A 229 -25.62 -6.28 -19.70
N GLY A 230 -26.82 -5.76 -19.46
CA GLY A 230 -27.69 -6.16 -18.34
C GLY A 230 -27.13 -5.79 -16.97
N CYS A 231 -26.19 -4.83 -16.91
CA CYS A 231 -25.65 -4.34 -15.65
C CYS A 231 -25.16 -2.89 -15.76
N THR A 232 -25.31 -2.15 -14.66
CA THR A 232 -24.72 -0.81 -14.53
C THR A 232 -23.19 -0.87 -14.48
N PRO A 233 -22.47 0.04 -15.18
CA PRO A 233 -21.03 0.17 -15.06
C PRO A 233 -20.60 0.60 -13.66
N ILE A 234 -19.35 0.28 -13.33
CA ILE A 234 -18.64 0.83 -12.19
C ILE A 234 -18.24 2.27 -12.54
N ILE A 235 -18.57 3.24 -11.69
CA ILE A 235 -18.12 4.63 -11.86
C ILE A 235 -16.83 4.82 -11.09
N LYS A 236 -15.73 5.05 -11.80
CA LYS A 236 -14.45 5.45 -11.22
C LYS A 236 -14.39 6.97 -11.09
N CYS A 237 -14.12 7.46 -9.88
CA CYS A 237 -14.14 8.88 -9.57
C CYS A 237 -13.16 9.24 -8.44
N ASP A 238 -12.71 10.49 -8.44
CA ASP A 238 -12.00 11.08 -7.31
C ASP A 238 -12.98 11.71 -6.31
N LYS A 239 -12.44 12.43 -5.32
CA LYS A 239 -13.24 13.07 -4.28
C LYS A 239 -14.25 14.06 -4.85
N ASP A 240 -13.83 14.91 -5.76
CA ASP A 240 -14.63 16.06 -6.20
C ASP A 240 -15.80 15.55 -7.06
N VAL A 241 -15.51 14.63 -7.99
CA VAL A 241 -16.54 13.98 -8.81
C VAL A 241 -17.51 13.15 -7.97
N TYR A 242 -17.03 12.49 -6.90
CA TYR A 242 -17.91 11.75 -6.00
C TYR A 242 -18.87 12.68 -5.26
N ASP A 243 -18.37 13.76 -4.67
CA ASP A 243 -19.18 14.67 -3.87
C ASP A 243 -20.25 15.38 -4.73
N ASP A 244 -19.91 15.75 -5.96
CA ASP A 244 -20.75 16.57 -6.82
C ASP A 244 -21.65 15.75 -7.76
N ILE A 245 -21.20 14.55 -8.18
CA ILE A 245 -21.89 13.74 -9.22
C ILE A 245 -22.13 12.30 -8.76
N ALA A 246 -21.08 11.48 -8.63
CA ALA A 246 -21.22 10.02 -8.55
C ALA A 246 -21.81 9.53 -7.21
N GLY A 247 -21.69 10.32 -6.15
CA GLY A 247 -22.26 10.03 -4.83
C GLY A 247 -23.73 10.44 -4.67
N LYS A 248 -24.34 11.04 -5.70
CA LYS A 248 -25.76 11.44 -5.66
C LYS A 248 -26.69 10.24 -5.92
N GLU A 249 -27.94 10.37 -5.47
CA GLU A 249 -28.98 9.33 -5.58
C GLU A 249 -29.16 8.81 -7.02
N ARG A 250 -28.93 9.66 -8.03
CA ARG A 250 -29.02 9.33 -9.46
C ARG A 250 -28.10 8.17 -9.89
N PHE A 251 -27.05 7.89 -9.13
CA PHE A 251 -26.07 6.83 -9.40
C PHE A 251 -25.98 5.81 -8.26
N ALA A 252 -27.00 5.75 -7.39
CA ALA A 252 -27.05 4.80 -6.27
C ALA A 252 -27.06 3.32 -6.73
N ASP A 253 -27.49 3.08 -7.97
CA ASP A 253 -27.50 1.80 -8.69
C ASP A 253 -26.13 1.38 -9.25
N CYS A 254 -25.17 2.29 -9.34
CA CYS A 254 -23.84 2.04 -9.90
C CYS A 254 -22.83 1.70 -8.80
N PRO A 255 -22.01 0.64 -8.91
CA PRO A 255 -20.86 0.45 -8.04
C PRO A 255 -19.87 1.60 -8.16
N ILE A 256 -19.20 1.95 -7.07
CA ILE A 256 -18.24 3.06 -7.03
C ILE A 256 -16.82 2.54 -6.89
N TRP A 257 -15.97 2.97 -7.80
CA TRP A 257 -14.52 2.91 -7.64
C TRP A 257 -14.02 4.29 -7.20
N TYR A 258 -13.71 4.42 -5.92
CA TYR A 258 -13.19 5.67 -5.35
C TYR A 258 -11.66 5.72 -5.42
N VAL A 259 -11.12 6.77 -6.03
CA VAL A 259 -9.67 7.00 -6.12
C VAL A 259 -9.21 7.78 -4.89
N SER A 260 -8.37 7.14 -4.07
CA SER A 260 -7.71 7.78 -2.93
C SER A 260 -6.30 7.25 -2.80
N GLU A 261 -5.35 7.91 -3.48
CA GLU A 261 -3.96 7.43 -3.53
C GLU A 261 -3.14 7.83 -2.30
N PHE A 262 -3.43 8.99 -1.72
CA PHE A 262 -2.63 9.56 -0.63
C PHE A 262 -3.31 9.47 0.74
N ARG A 263 -4.52 8.91 0.82
CA ARG A 263 -5.27 8.77 2.07
C ARG A 263 -6.03 7.46 2.05
N LYS A 264 -6.32 6.93 3.24
CA LYS A 264 -7.24 5.81 3.36
C LYS A 264 -8.61 6.21 2.83
N LEU A 265 -9.34 5.22 2.36
CA LEU A 265 -10.74 5.39 2.00
C LEU A 265 -11.51 6.03 3.18
N PRO A 266 -12.28 7.11 2.95
CA PRO A 266 -13.10 7.71 4.00
C PRO A 266 -14.26 6.79 4.41
N ASP A 267 -14.54 6.71 5.72
CA ASP A 267 -15.58 5.82 6.27
C ASP A 267 -17.00 6.14 5.79
N ASN A 268 -17.24 7.36 5.31
CA ASN A 268 -18.55 7.86 4.89
C ASN A 268 -18.76 7.82 3.36
N VAL A 269 -17.85 7.21 2.62
CA VAL A 269 -17.94 7.06 1.16
C VAL A 269 -18.44 5.65 0.83
N ARG A 270 -19.45 5.56 -0.03
CA ARG A 270 -19.85 4.29 -0.65
C ARG A 270 -18.82 3.97 -1.73
N ALA A 271 -17.92 3.05 -1.45
CA ALA A 271 -16.95 2.58 -2.43
C ALA A 271 -16.89 1.05 -2.40
N ASP A 272 -17.15 0.45 -3.56
CA ASP A 272 -17.04 -0.98 -3.82
C ASP A 272 -15.62 -1.35 -4.24
N LEU A 273 -14.92 -0.41 -4.90
CA LEU A 273 -13.50 -0.53 -5.23
C LEU A 273 -12.73 0.70 -4.73
N TRP A 274 -11.47 0.48 -4.39
CA TRP A 274 -10.54 1.54 -3.97
C TRP A 274 -9.29 1.55 -4.83
N GLY A 275 -9.13 2.62 -5.61
CA GLY A 275 -7.89 2.94 -6.33
C GLY A 275 -6.89 3.58 -5.37
N TYR A 276 -5.86 2.84 -4.97
CA TYR A 276 -4.99 3.22 -3.85
C TYR A 276 -3.60 3.70 -4.28
N SER A 277 -3.20 3.46 -5.53
CA SER A 277 -1.89 3.85 -6.02
C SER A 277 -1.82 3.82 -7.54
N SER A 278 -1.26 4.86 -8.14
CA SER A 278 -0.83 4.91 -9.56
C SER A 278 0.64 4.48 -9.77
N ARG A 279 1.32 4.02 -8.71
CA ARG A 279 2.79 3.95 -8.65
C ARG A 279 3.36 2.58 -8.31
N VAL A 280 2.63 1.50 -8.57
CA VAL A 280 3.10 0.15 -8.24
C VAL A 280 3.96 -0.42 -9.37
N LYS A 281 5.10 -1.04 -9.01
CA LYS A 281 5.93 -1.82 -9.93
C LYS A 281 5.87 -3.30 -9.59
N PHE A 282 5.61 -4.15 -10.58
CA PHE A 282 5.76 -5.59 -10.43
C PHE A 282 7.18 -6.02 -10.76
N SER A 283 7.77 -6.83 -9.88
CA SER A 283 9.14 -7.33 -10.02
C SER A 283 9.34 -8.22 -11.27
N TYR A 284 8.27 -8.83 -11.78
CA TYR A 284 8.29 -9.78 -12.90
C TYR A 284 7.52 -9.28 -14.12
N TYR A 285 7.16 -8.00 -14.16
CA TYR A 285 6.56 -7.36 -15.32
C TYR A 285 7.62 -6.47 -15.98
N GLU A 286 8.00 -6.80 -17.20
CA GLU A 286 9.14 -6.16 -17.90
C GLU A 286 8.88 -4.70 -18.32
N SER A 287 7.66 -4.18 -18.11
CA SER A 287 7.38 -2.78 -18.39
C SER A 287 8.12 -1.87 -17.40
N LYS A 288 8.68 -0.78 -17.93
CA LYS A 288 9.35 0.25 -17.12
C LYS A 288 8.37 1.18 -16.39
N GLY A 289 7.07 1.03 -16.69
CA GLY A 289 5.99 1.89 -16.22
C GLY A 289 5.55 1.57 -14.80
N PHE A 290 4.71 2.46 -14.27
CA PHE A 290 3.98 2.22 -13.04
C PHE A 290 2.57 1.75 -13.40
N LEU A 291 2.00 0.89 -12.57
CA LEU A 291 0.63 0.42 -12.72
C LEU A 291 -0.25 1.11 -11.69
N GLU A 292 -1.40 1.57 -12.18
CA GLU A 292 -2.54 1.89 -11.33
C GLU A 292 -3.08 0.60 -10.73
N MET A 293 -3.34 0.63 -9.43
CA MET A 293 -3.79 -0.52 -8.66
C MET A 293 -5.09 -0.21 -7.93
N VAL A 294 -5.97 -1.20 -7.98
CA VAL A 294 -7.28 -1.18 -7.33
C VAL A 294 -7.46 -2.41 -6.45
N VAL A 295 -8.21 -2.26 -5.37
CA VAL A 295 -8.69 -3.36 -4.52
C VAL A 295 -10.20 -3.37 -4.44
N LEU A 296 -10.79 -4.56 -4.29
CA LEU A 296 -12.19 -4.70 -3.89
C LEU A 296 -12.33 -4.32 -2.43
N ASN A 297 -13.23 -3.38 -2.12
CA ASN A 297 -13.58 -2.99 -0.75
C ASN A 297 -14.81 -3.78 -0.29
N GLY A 298 -14.63 -5.10 -0.15
CA GLY A 298 -15.72 -6.03 0.14
C GLY A 298 -15.24 -7.47 0.29
N GLY A 299 -16.18 -8.39 0.48
CA GLY A 299 -15.92 -9.83 0.59
C GLY A 299 -16.01 -10.58 -0.74
N GLU A 300 -15.91 -11.91 -0.70
CA GLU A 300 -16.10 -12.76 -1.88
C GLU A 300 -17.50 -12.60 -2.52
N ASP A 301 -18.54 -12.35 -1.72
CA ASP A 301 -19.90 -12.12 -2.24
C ASP A 301 -19.99 -10.85 -3.11
N ASP A 302 -19.17 -9.84 -2.82
CA ASP A 302 -19.14 -8.59 -3.59
C ASP A 302 -18.36 -8.75 -4.91
N TYR A 303 -17.45 -9.72 -4.97
CA TYR A 303 -16.73 -10.05 -6.19
C TYR A 303 -17.65 -10.61 -7.28
N TYR A 304 -18.58 -11.50 -6.95
CA TYR A 304 -19.54 -12.04 -7.92
C TYR A 304 -20.46 -10.97 -8.52
N LYS A 305 -20.77 -9.92 -7.75
CA LYS A 305 -21.54 -8.76 -8.26
C LYS A 305 -20.80 -7.98 -9.34
N LEU A 306 -19.47 -8.07 -9.37
CA LEU A 306 -18.63 -7.42 -10.37
C LEU A 306 -18.50 -8.22 -11.66
N THR A 307 -18.99 -9.46 -11.75
CA THR A 307 -18.92 -10.26 -12.98
C THR A 307 -20.21 -10.22 -13.78
N ILE A 308 -20.11 -10.07 -15.10
CA ILE A 308 -21.23 -10.22 -16.02
C ILE A 308 -21.45 -11.71 -16.22
N HIS A 309 -22.54 -12.24 -15.68
CA HIS A 309 -22.92 -13.63 -15.92
C HIS A 309 -23.40 -13.76 -17.36
N SER A 310 -22.78 -14.65 -18.13
CA SER A 310 -23.35 -15.08 -19.39
C SER A 310 -24.64 -15.85 -19.08
N ASP A 311 -25.77 -15.38 -19.59
CA ASP A 311 -26.96 -16.20 -19.68
C ASP A 311 -26.56 -17.46 -20.45
N THR A 312 -26.50 -18.57 -19.73
CA THR A 312 -26.17 -19.86 -20.32
C THR A 312 -27.48 -20.35 -20.93
N GLU A 313 -27.57 -20.29 -22.27
CA GLU A 313 -28.58 -21.02 -23.04
C GLU A 313 -28.54 -22.53 -22.75
#